data_AF-A0A1H8D035-F1
#
_entry.id   AF-A0A1H8D035-F1
#
_cell.length_a   1.000
_cell.length_b   1.000
_cell.length_c   1.000
_cell.angle_alpha   90.00
_cell.angle_beta   90.00
_cell.angle_gamma   90.00
#
_symmetry.space_group_name_H-M   'P 1'
#
loop_
_entity.id
_entity.type
_entity.pdbx_description
1 polymer ?
#
loop_
_entity_poly.entity_id
_entity_poly.type
_entity_poly.pdbx_seq_one_letter_code
_entity_poly.pdbx_strand_id
1 'polypeptide(L)'
;MRKSPAALLAACLLSASLWACQGGDSGSSDEGASQQAAGQPRTAAPGTGSSPESKTPSTGASSGSQTVPVGAQPVPDTPVADLPAHEGHAPIAQPSPQPDAPSAEPTPPPAKFTREWVVSPSGSDTAAGTAAQPFKTIGKATSMAGPGELIRVLAGTYAERVVLDASVKAGTAEAKITLQGEGKPRITPGPGTGGLVQVRRPNWVIDGFDIDVKGEAAFAVTFEGDVRGSVLANSELHHGKGGGAVTTYGKATGAIIENNHIHDFVKNQGDFDSHGVVVQPTSVDITVRNNDIHDNSGDSVQCLGPEGFSSLPPAKGLTVENNHFYSNRENAVDIKTCHDVVVRNNRMHGFKPSATAKGDALVVHYSAKNVLIEGNEVYDSGKGISVGGNREGPVPSGVIIRRNRVHDITKEGGGEGAGIRLENSEGTHVVNNTITRVDAAALTLGHGTGGPTSNVTVENNIIDAAVAVDLGGQHPGMTLGFNLYPADAQFKLSTGAVGMDAFQQASGDQSSTLADQAVTQDFSPAQPAVDKGTDVGLPFCGVAPDIGAVEADC
;
A
#
# COMPACT_ATOMS: atom_id res chain seq x y z
N MET A 1 -1.39 45.66 -0.03
CA MET A 1 -1.63 44.43 -0.81
C MET A 1 -1.53 43.25 0.15
N ARG A 2 -2.67 42.58 0.40
CA ARG A 2 -2.80 41.48 1.38
C ARG A 2 -2.20 40.20 0.78
N LYS A 3 -1.18 39.65 1.43
CA LYS A 3 -0.64 38.31 1.13
C LYS A 3 -1.56 37.26 1.76
N SER A 4 -1.88 36.19 1.03
CA SER A 4 -2.75 35.11 1.53
C SER A 4 -2.00 34.19 2.52
N PRO A 5 -2.69 33.51 3.45
CA PRO A 5 -2.06 32.69 4.51
C PRO A 5 -1.50 31.33 4.03
N ALA A 6 -1.62 31.00 2.74
CA ALA A 6 -1.29 29.66 2.23
C ALA A 6 0.23 29.42 2.05
N ALA A 7 1.05 30.46 2.03
CA ALA A 7 2.48 30.35 1.70
C ALA A 7 3.40 30.07 2.90
N LEU A 8 2.88 30.00 4.15
CA LEU A 8 3.70 29.75 5.34
C LEU A 8 3.69 28.28 5.82
N LEU A 9 2.81 27.41 5.32
CA LEU A 9 2.78 26.01 5.75
C LEU A 9 3.84 25.13 5.05
N ALA A 10 4.27 25.47 3.84
CA ALA A 10 5.26 24.69 3.10
C ALA A 10 6.70 24.86 3.59
N ALA A 11 7.02 25.98 4.28
CA ALA A 11 8.39 26.26 4.72
C ALA A 11 8.75 25.61 6.06
N CYS A 12 7.78 25.39 6.97
CA CYS A 12 8.06 24.78 8.27
C CYS A 12 8.19 23.24 8.22
N LEU A 13 7.62 22.57 7.20
CA LEU A 13 7.72 21.11 7.07
C LEU A 13 8.98 20.64 6.32
N LEU A 14 9.68 21.55 5.62
CA LEU A 14 11.02 21.30 5.07
C LEU A 14 12.13 21.35 6.15
N SER A 15 11.80 21.68 7.41
CA SER A 15 12.77 21.88 8.50
C SER A 15 12.34 21.35 9.88
N ALA A 16 11.14 20.76 10.01
CA ALA A 16 10.73 20.10 11.24
C ALA A 16 11.20 18.64 11.27
N SER A 17 12.50 18.46 11.46
CA SER A 17 12.99 17.42 12.36
C SER A 17 12.41 17.68 13.75
N LEU A 18 11.62 16.76 14.33
CA LEU A 18 11.61 16.44 15.78
C LEU A 18 10.40 15.54 16.16
N TRP A 19 10.76 14.30 16.51
CA TRP A 19 10.22 13.45 17.59
C TRP A 19 8.83 12.81 17.45
N ALA A 20 8.82 11.59 16.93
CA ALA A 20 7.81 10.58 17.27
C ALA A 20 8.37 9.15 17.28
N CYS A 21 9.56 8.94 17.82
CA CYS A 21 10.08 7.59 18.11
C CYS A 21 10.76 7.60 19.48
N GLN A 22 10.01 7.25 20.52
CA GLN A 22 10.58 6.63 21.70
C GLN A 22 9.66 5.49 22.14
N GLY A 23 10.23 4.28 22.17
CA GLY A 23 9.62 3.13 22.82
C GLY A 23 9.49 3.38 24.32
N GLY A 24 8.37 2.94 24.88
CA GLY A 24 8.07 3.05 26.30
C GLY A 24 7.22 1.86 26.74
N ASP A 25 7.87 1.01 27.52
CA ASP A 25 7.37 -0.19 28.16
C ASP A 25 6.35 0.11 29.29
N SER A 26 5.68 -0.95 29.72
CA SER A 26 4.60 -1.09 30.71
C SER A 26 4.71 -0.34 32.07
N GLY A 27 3.54 -0.05 32.68
CA GLY A 27 3.42 0.28 34.12
C GLY A 27 2.09 0.89 34.56
N SER A 28 1.33 0.17 35.40
CA SER A 28 0.02 0.54 35.98
C SER A 28 0.08 1.57 37.11
N SER A 29 -1.01 2.34 37.31
CA SER A 29 -1.66 2.52 38.62
C SER A 29 -2.97 3.32 38.52
N ASP A 30 -3.96 2.85 39.30
CA ASP A 30 -5.32 3.35 39.50
C ASP A 30 -5.45 4.79 40.04
N GLU A 31 -6.58 5.44 39.71
CA GLU A 31 -7.66 5.87 40.63
C GLU A 31 -8.37 7.15 40.14
N GLY A 32 -9.70 7.20 40.32
CA GLY A 32 -10.42 8.46 40.56
C GLY A 32 -11.59 8.81 39.63
N ALA A 33 -12.78 8.30 39.97
CA ALA A 33 -14.06 8.53 39.31
C ALA A 33 -14.59 9.99 39.38
N SER A 34 -15.46 10.39 38.43
CA SER A 34 -16.90 10.66 38.70
C SER A 34 -17.69 11.25 37.52
N GLN A 35 -18.78 10.53 37.20
CA GLN A 35 -20.17 10.96 36.88
C GLN A 35 -20.49 12.17 35.98
N GLN A 36 -21.28 11.89 34.94
CA GLN A 36 -22.63 12.44 34.60
C GLN A 36 -22.85 12.28 33.07
N ALA A 37 -24.02 12.05 32.49
CA ALA A 37 -25.35 11.61 32.89
C ALA A 37 -26.08 11.27 31.55
N ALA A 38 -27.09 10.42 31.62
CA ALA A 38 -27.78 9.76 30.51
C ALA A 38 -28.48 10.69 29.49
N GLY A 39 -28.49 10.25 28.23
CA GLY A 39 -29.43 10.66 27.19
C GLY A 39 -30.04 9.43 26.53
N GLN A 40 -31.36 9.30 26.59
CA GLN A 40 -32.13 8.14 26.11
C GLN A 40 -32.25 8.06 24.57
N PRO A 41 -32.56 6.86 24.02
CA PRO A 41 -32.37 6.53 22.62
C PRO A 41 -33.57 6.94 21.74
N ARG A 42 -33.29 7.35 20.49
CA ARG A 42 -34.31 7.59 19.47
C ARG A 42 -34.56 6.32 18.67
N THR A 43 -35.84 5.99 18.56
CA THR A 43 -36.46 4.84 17.93
C THR A 43 -36.32 4.85 16.41
N ALA A 44 -35.96 3.71 15.83
CA ALA A 44 -36.04 3.44 14.40
C ALA A 44 -37.43 2.90 14.04
N ALA A 45 -38.03 3.43 12.97
CA ALA A 45 -39.29 2.97 12.40
C ALA A 45 -39.03 1.91 11.30
N PRO A 46 -39.94 0.93 11.10
CA PRO A 46 -39.73 -0.19 10.18
C PRO A 46 -40.17 0.16 8.75
N GLY A 47 -39.30 -0.12 7.77
CA GLY A 47 -39.60 -0.06 6.35
C GLY A 47 -39.66 -1.46 5.75
N THR A 48 -40.85 -1.87 5.33
CA THR A 48 -41.13 -3.09 4.56
C THR A 48 -40.90 -2.84 3.07
N GLY A 49 -40.32 -3.81 2.35
CA GLY A 49 -40.19 -3.71 0.88
C GLY A 49 -39.36 -4.80 0.20
N SER A 50 -39.99 -5.96 0.00
CA SER A 50 -39.87 -6.90 -1.14
C SER A 50 -38.53 -7.09 -1.89
N SER A 51 -38.02 -8.32 -1.84
CA SER A 51 -37.07 -8.93 -2.78
C SER A 51 -37.60 -8.98 -4.22
N PRO A 52 -36.68 -9.02 -5.21
CA PRO A 52 -36.92 -9.76 -6.43
C PRO A 52 -35.88 -10.87 -6.67
N GLU A 53 -36.34 -11.83 -7.46
CA GLU A 53 -35.84 -13.18 -7.66
C GLU A 53 -34.47 -13.31 -8.32
N SER A 54 -33.81 -14.40 -7.94
CA SER A 54 -32.65 -15.04 -8.57
C SER A 54 -32.81 -15.18 -10.08
N LYS A 55 -31.83 -14.65 -10.82
CA LYS A 55 -31.53 -15.05 -12.20
C LYS A 55 -30.15 -15.67 -12.24
N THR A 56 -30.12 -16.98 -12.50
CA THR A 56 -28.91 -17.76 -12.82
C THR A 56 -28.24 -17.20 -14.07
N PRO A 57 -26.92 -16.89 -14.07
CA PRO A 57 -26.18 -16.67 -15.29
C PRO A 57 -25.76 -17.99 -15.93
N SER A 58 -25.91 -18.04 -17.25
CA SER A 58 -25.55 -19.13 -18.15
C SER A 58 -24.05 -19.44 -18.14
N THR A 59 -23.75 -20.73 -18.20
CA THR A 59 -22.44 -21.33 -18.52
C THR A 59 -21.87 -20.81 -19.85
N GLY A 60 -20.64 -20.27 -19.84
CA GLY A 60 -19.84 -20.10 -21.06
C GLY A 60 -18.76 -19.03 -21.02
N ALA A 61 -17.59 -19.35 -20.45
CA ALA A 61 -16.23 -19.05 -20.95
C ALA A 61 -15.22 -19.42 -19.85
N SER A 62 -14.31 -20.35 -20.12
CA SER A 62 -13.17 -20.61 -19.24
C SER A 62 -12.27 -19.38 -19.25
N SER A 63 -12.35 -18.56 -18.20
CA SER A 63 -11.34 -17.53 -17.94
C SER A 63 -10.10 -18.24 -17.41
N GLY A 64 -9.13 -18.52 -18.29
CA GLY A 64 -7.81 -18.96 -17.83
C GLY A 64 -7.27 -17.99 -16.79
N SER A 65 -6.66 -18.52 -15.72
CA SER A 65 -6.03 -17.77 -14.62
C SER A 65 -5.38 -16.48 -15.11
N GLN A 66 -5.92 -15.33 -14.72
CA GLN A 66 -5.35 -14.03 -15.07
C GLN A 66 -4.14 -13.77 -14.19
N THR A 67 -2.93 -13.98 -14.72
CA THR A 67 -1.70 -13.60 -14.00
C THR A 67 -1.57 -12.07 -13.96
N VAL A 68 -1.58 -11.47 -12.77
CA VAL A 68 -1.35 -10.03 -12.59
C VAL A 68 0.16 -9.80 -12.43
N PRO A 69 0.80 -9.00 -13.31
CA PRO A 69 2.22 -8.68 -13.15
C PRO A 69 2.44 -7.88 -11.86
N VAL A 70 3.61 -8.07 -11.24
CA VAL A 70 4.00 -7.42 -9.99
C VAL A 70 5.34 -6.71 -10.17
N GLY A 71 5.49 -5.55 -9.54
CA GLY A 71 6.67 -4.70 -9.66
C GLY A 71 6.71 -3.93 -10.98
N ALA A 72 7.82 -3.22 -11.20
CA ALA A 72 8.03 -2.46 -12.42
C ALA A 72 8.15 -3.40 -13.64
N GLN A 73 7.41 -3.07 -14.69
CA GLN A 73 7.39 -3.76 -15.95
C GLN A 73 8.29 -3.04 -16.96
N PRO A 74 9.01 -3.78 -17.81
CA PRO A 74 9.94 -3.17 -18.72
C PRO A 74 9.25 -2.35 -19.80
N VAL A 75 9.73 -1.12 -19.98
CA VAL A 75 9.31 -0.22 -21.06
C VAL A 75 10.56 0.20 -21.84
N PRO A 76 10.68 -0.13 -23.13
CA PRO A 76 11.85 0.26 -23.94
C PRO A 76 12.14 1.76 -23.88
N ASP A 77 13.42 2.11 -23.99
CA ASP A 77 13.93 3.49 -24.01
C ASP A 77 13.68 4.33 -22.74
N THR A 78 13.17 3.70 -21.68
CA THR A 78 12.99 4.30 -20.34
C THR A 78 13.97 3.70 -19.32
N PRO A 79 14.18 4.33 -18.15
CA PRO A 79 15.00 3.77 -17.08
C PRO A 79 14.62 2.34 -16.70
N VAL A 80 13.31 2.04 -16.67
CA VAL A 80 12.78 0.72 -16.28
C VAL A 80 12.95 -0.37 -17.36
N ALA A 81 13.51 -0.06 -18.53
CA ALA A 81 13.75 -1.02 -19.60
C ALA A 81 14.61 -2.22 -19.17
N ASP A 82 15.56 -2.00 -18.26
CA ASP A 82 16.56 -2.98 -17.83
C ASP A 82 16.23 -3.61 -16.46
N LEU A 83 15.09 -3.28 -15.86
CA LEU A 83 14.57 -3.96 -14.68
C LEU A 83 14.13 -5.42 -14.89
N PRO A 84 13.87 -5.97 -16.10
CA PRO A 84 13.29 -7.30 -16.23
C PRO A 84 14.37 -8.39 -16.23
N ALA A 85 14.95 -8.70 -15.07
CA ALA A 85 15.63 -9.98 -14.82
C ALA A 85 15.81 -10.31 -13.33
N HIS A 86 14.80 -10.06 -12.48
CA HIS A 86 14.88 -10.41 -11.06
C HIS A 86 13.76 -11.36 -10.61
N GLU A 87 14.11 -12.30 -9.72
CA GLU A 87 13.22 -13.34 -9.17
C GLU A 87 11.97 -12.79 -8.46
N GLY A 88 11.94 -11.50 -8.13
CA GLY A 88 10.84 -10.83 -7.43
C GLY A 88 9.63 -10.42 -8.30
N HIS A 89 9.67 -10.55 -9.63
CA HIS A 89 8.61 -10.08 -10.54
C HIS A 89 7.73 -11.21 -11.09
N ALA A 90 7.93 -12.45 -10.64
CA ALA A 90 7.04 -13.56 -11.00
C ALA A 90 5.59 -13.17 -10.67
N PRO A 91 4.62 -13.30 -11.59
CA PRO A 91 3.25 -12.94 -11.30
C PRO A 91 2.76 -13.65 -10.04
N ILE A 92 2.07 -12.93 -9.16
CA ILE A 92 1.34 -13.58 -8.08
C ILE A 92 0.19 -14.31 -8.75
N ALA A 93 0.18 -15.64 -8.68
CA ALA A 93 -0.93 -16.44 -9.19
C ALA A 93 -2.23 -15.88 -8.61
N GLN A 94 -3.16 -15.45 -9.48
CA GLN A 94 -4.49 -15.03 -9.08
C GLN A 94 -5.35 -16.28 -9.03
N PRO A 95 -5.76 -16.73 -7.85
CA PRO A 95 -6.20 -18.11 -7.73
C PRO A 95 -7.70 -18.22 -7.53
N SER A 96 -8.41 -17.10 -7.61
CA SER A 96 -9.80 -17.05 -7.22
C SER A 96 -10.50 -16.05 -8.13
N PRO A 97 -11.79 -16.26 -8.45
CA PRO A 97 -12.56 -15.22 -9.09
C PRO A 97 -12.64 -14.05 -8.11
N GLN A 98 -11.89 -12.99 -8.40
CA GLN A 98 -11.98 -11.74 -7.67
C GLN A 98 -13.31 -11.08 -8.07
N PRO A 99 -14.12 -10.56 -7.12
CA PRO A 99 -15.37 -9.89 -7.47
C PRO A 99 -15.15 -8.64 -8.32
N ASP A 100 -13.92 -8.08 -8.34
CA ASP A 100 -13.58 -6.85 -9.04
C ASP A 100 -12.09 -6.81 -9.44
N ALA A 101 -11.50 -7.92 -9.93
CA ALA A 101 -10.21 -7.79 -10.61
C ALA A 101 -10.43 -6.82 -11.78
N PRO A 102 -9.74 -5.66 -11.83
CA PRO A 102 -9.80 -4.81 -13.01
C PRO A 102 -9.35 -5.71 -14.15
N SER A 103 -10.23 -5.96 -15.11
CA SER A 103 -9.80 -6.50 -16.40
C SER A 103 -8.56 -5.72 -16.79
N ALA A 104 -7.46 -6.42 -17.13
CA ALA A 104 -6.27 -5.78 -17.66
C ALA A 104 -6.73 -4.66 -18.59
N GLU A 105 -6.45 -3.40 -18.22
CA GLU A 105 -6.91 -2.28 -19.03
C GLU A 105 -6.36 -2.54 -20.44
N PRO A 106 -7.21 -2.59 -21.48
CA PRO A 106 -6.73 -2.83 -22.82
C PRO A 106 -5.62 -1.83 -23.10
N THR A 107 -4.47 -2.31 -23.59
CA THR A 107 -3.34 -1.44 -23.92
C THR A 107 -3.88 -0.27 -24.75
N PRO A 108 -3.83 0.97 -24.24
CA PRO A 108 -4.43 2.08 -24.94
C PRO A 108 -3.77 2.18 -26.32
N PRO A 109 -4.54 2.49 -27.38
CA PRO A 109 -3.96 2.70 -28.70
C PRO A 109 -2.83 3.73 -28.59
N PRO A 110 -1.75 3.59 -29.39
CA PRO A 110 -0.61 4.50 -29.31
C PRO A 110 -1.09 5.93 -29.39
N ALA A 111 -0.67 6.74 -28.42
CA ALA A 111 -1.11 8.12 -28.28
C ALA A 111 -0.84 8.89 -29.58
N LYS A 112 -1.87 9.56 -30.11
CA LYS A 112 -1.73 10.48 -31.24
C LYS A 112 -1.55 11.88 -30.68
N PHE A 113 -0.38 12.45 -30.91
CA PHE A 113 -0.06 13.80 -30.45
C PHE A 113 -0.42 14.83 -31.52
N THR A 114 -0.99 15.96 -31.08
CA THR A 114 -1.35 17.08 -31.97
C THR A 114 -0.13 17.89 -32.38
N ARG A 115 0.93 17.86 -31.57
CA ARG A 115 2.23 18.50 -31.81
C ARG A 115 3.31 17.84 -30.95
N GLU A 116 4.54 17.86 -31.45
CA GLU A 116 5.75 17.49 -30.71
C GLU A 116 6.63 18.72 -30.46
N TRP A 117 7.11 18.84 -29.23
CA TRP A 117 8.18 19.75 -28.81
C TRP A 117 9.42 18.93 -28.47
N VAL A 118 10.60 19.30 -28.99
CA VAL A 118 11.85 18.56 -28.74
C VAL A 118 12.76 19.36 -27.82
N VAL A 119 13.32 18.69 -26.82
CA VAL A 119 14.28 19.25 -25.85
C VAL A 119 15.59 18.49 -25.94
N SER A 120 16.71 19.20 -25.98
CA SER A 120 18.08 18.64 -25.96
C SER A 120 19.01 19.57 -25.18
N PRO A 121 19.99 19.06 -24.41
CA PRO A 121 20.95 19.93 -23.72
C PRO A 121 21.77 20.82 -24.67
N SER A 122 21.89 20.41 -25.93
CA SER A 122 22.57 21.14 -27.01
C SER A 122 21.69 22.18 -27.73
N GLY A 123 20.40 22.25 -27.38
CA GLY A 123 19.42 23.16 -27.98
C GLY A 123 19.53 24.62 -27.51
N SER A 124 18.51 25.41 -27.85
CA SER A 124 18.38 26.81 -27.41
C SER A 124 16.93 27.14 -27.06
N ASP A 125 16.69 27.85 -25.96
CA ASP A 125 15.33 28.26 -25.56
C ASP A 125 14.73 29.39 -26.43
N THR A 126 15.54 29.95 -27.33
CA THR A 126 15.09 30.85 -28.40
C THR A 126 14.78 30.12 -29.71
N ALA A 127 15.01 28.81 -29.78
CA ALA A 127 14.75 27.98 -30.95
C ALA A 127 13.24 27.71 -31.15
N ALA A 128 12.88 27.03 -32.23
CA ALA A 128 11.49 26.72 -32.55
C ALA A 128 10.90 25.55 -31.72
N GLY A 129 11.73 24.80 -31.00
CA GLY A 129 11.33 23.60 -30.26
C GLY A 129 11.01 22.40 -31.14
N THR A 130 11.59 22.33 -32.34
CA THR A 130 11.43 21.20 -33.28
C THR A 130 12.64 20.27 -33.21
N ALA A 131 12.56 19.07 -33.80
CA ALA A 131 13.70 18.15 -33.84
C ALA A 131 14.99 18.76 -34.44
N ALA A 132 14.85 19.65 -35.43
CA ALA A 132 15.98 20.34 -36.05
C ALA A 132 16.46 21.57 -35.24
N GLN A 133 15.61 22.12 -34.39
CA GLN A 133 15.88 23.31 -33.58
C GLN A 133 15.27 23.14 -32.19
N PRO A 134 15.83 22.23 -31.36
CA PRO A 134 15.23 21.87 -30.08
C PRO A 134 15.38 22.99 -29.05
N PHE A 135 14.46 23.02 -28.09
CA PHE A 135 14.65 23.80 -26.87
C PHE A 135 15.82 23.25 -26.05
N LYS A 136 16.41 24.10 -25.22
CA LYS A 136 17.50 23.69 -24.32
C LYS A 136 16.97 23.09 -23.02
N THR A 137 15.92 23.70 -22.47
CA THR A 137 15.41 23.38 -21.13
C THR A 137 14.04 22.70 -21.18
N ILE A 138 13.79 21.83 -20.20
CA ILE A 138 12.50 21.20 -19.99
C ILE A 138 11.47 22.28 -19.62
N GLY A 139 11.84 23.20 -18.72
CA GLY A 139 10.98 24.31 -18.32
C GLY A 139 10.51 25.19 -19.48
N LYS A 140 11.35 25.39 -20.50
CA LYS A 140 10.92 26.10 -21.71
C LYS A 140 9.83 25.33 -22.45
N ALA A 141 10.00 24.03 -22.65
CA ALA A 141 9.02 23.22 -23.36
C ALA A 141 7.67 23.11 -22.63
N THR A 142 7.68 22.92 -21.31
CA THR A 142 6.44 22.84 -20.51
C THR A 142 5.64 24.14 -20.53
N SER A 143 6.30 25.29 -20.66
CA SER A 143 5.63 26.59 -20.85
C SER A 143 4.92 26.74 -22.20
N MET A 144 5.31 25.95 -23.20
CA MET A 144 4.78 26.02 -24.56
C MET A 144 3.66 25.01 -24.81
N ALA A 145 3.83 23.80 -24.27
CA ALA A 145 2.95 22.67 -24.53
C ALA A 145 1.48 22.92 -24.13
N GLY A 146 0.57 22.19 -24.77
CA GLY A 146 -0.85 22.19 -24.46
C GLY A 146 -1.49 20.80 -24.53
N PRO A 147 -2.80 20.70 -24.25
CA PRO A 147 -3.54 19.44 -24.25
C PRO A 147 -3.32 18.61 -25.52
N GLY A 148 -2.96 17.33 -25.36
CA GLY A 148 -2.71 16.39 -26.45
C GLY A 148 -1.35 16.55 -27.14
N GLU A 149 -0.47 17.41 -26.63
CA GLU A 149 0.88 17.60 -27.16
C GLU A 149 1.93 16.77 -26.41
N LEU A 150 3.00 16.41 -27.13
CA LEU A 150 4.18 15.71 -26.63
C LEU A 150 5.34 16.68 -26.42
N ILE A 151 6.03 16.55 -25.30
CA ILE A 151 7.38 17.08 -25.06
C ILE A 151 8.31 15.88 -25.04
N ARG A 152 9.10 15.72 -26.10
CA ARG A 152 10.11 14.66 -26.23
C ARG A 152 11.47 15.20 -25.76
N VAL A 153 11.91 14.71 -24.62
CA VAL A 153 13.17 15.08 -23.97
C VAL A 153 14.23 14.04 -24.33
N LEU A 154 15.22 14.46 -25.11
CA LEU A 154 16.29 13.57 -25.55
C LEU A 154 17.29 13.31 -24.41
N ALA A 155 18.01 12.19 -24.52
CA ALA A 155 19.09 11.81 -23.62
C ALA A 155 20.04 12.98 -23.30
N GLY A 156 20.40 13.10 -22.02
CA GLY A 156 21.21 14.20 -21.52
C GLY A 156 20.96 14.48 -20.04
N THR A 157 21.70 15.43 -19.48
CA THR A 157 21.52 15.89 -18.10
C THR A 157 20.91 17.29 -18.08
N TYR A 158 19.85 17.44 -17.30
CA TYR A 158 19.07 18.65 -17.11
C TYR A 158 19.16 19.05 -15.64
N ALA A 159 19.97 20.07 -15.33
CA ALA A 159 20.05 20.65 -14.00
C ALA A 159 18.90 21.65 -13.82
N GLU A 160 17.71 21.13 -13.52
CA GLU A 160 16.46 21.89 -13.49
C GLU A 160 15.59 21.47 -12.29
N ARG A 161 14.68 22.38 -11.91
CA ARG A 161 13.50 22.05 -11.12
C ARG A 161 12.28 22.29 -12.01
N VAL A 162 11.63 21.23 -12.44
CA VAL A 162 10.49 21.27 -13.36
C VAL A 162 9.23 21.56 -12.55
N VAL A 163 8.60 22.71 -12.81
CA VAL A 163 7.39 23.13 -12.07
C VAL A 163 6.20 23.19 -13.02
N LEU A 164 5.22 22.32 -12.78
CA LEU A 164 3.97 22.24 -13.53
C LEU A 164 2.85 22.88 -12.70
N ASP A 165 2.84 24.21 -12.64
CA ASP A 165 1.92 24.99 -11.81
C ASP A 165 0.99 25.92 -12.61
N ALA A 166 0.47 26.95 -11.93
CA ALA A 166 -0.34 28.02 -12.49
C ALA A 166 0.17 28.60 -13.82
N SER A 167 1.49 28.58 -14.03
CA SER A 167 2.18 29.15 -15.19
C SER A 167 2.17 28.26 -16.44
N VAL A 168 1.85 26.96 -16.33
CA VAL A 168 1.72 26.05 -17.46
C VAL A 168 0.27 25.64 -17.69
N LYS A 169 -0.03 25.14 -18.90
CA LYS A 169 -1.37 24.63 -19.25
C LYS A 169 -1.65 23.32 -18.51
N ALA A 170 -2.92 23.06 -18.21
CA ALA A 170 -3.38 21.75 -17.77
C ALA A 170 -3.83 20.92 -19.00
N GLY A 171 -3.69 19.60 -18.93
CA GLY A 171 -4.32 18.70 -19.91
C GLY A 171 -5.81 18.47 -19.60
N THR A 172 -6.47 17.67 -20.43
CA THR A 172 -7.80 17.11 -20.15
C THR A 172 -7.74 15.58 -20.08
N ALA A 173 -8.81 14.94 -19.63
CA ALA A 173 -8.87 13.47 -19.56
C ALA A 173 -8.69 12.83 -20.96
N GLU A 174 -9.18 13.50 -22.01
CA GLU A 174 -9.10 13.06 -23.40
C GLU A 174 -7.83 13.54 -24.12
N ALA A 175 -7.13 14.52 -23.55
CA ALA A 175 -5.98 15.18 -24.16
C ALA A 175 -4.95 15.56 -23.08
N LYS A 176 -4.28 14.55 -22.52
CA LYS A 176 -3.17 14.73 -21.57
C LYS A 176 -2.00 15.47 -22.25
N ILE A 177 -1.18 16.15 -21.45
CA ILE A 177 0.11 16.68 -21.90
C ILE A 177 1.18 15.68 -21.48
N THR A 178 1.97 15.18 -22.44
CA THR A 178 2.98 14.16 -22.16
C THR A 178 4.38 14.79 -22.16
N LEU A 179 5.05 14.74 -21.02
CA LEU A 179 6.47 14.98 -20.85
C LEU A 179 7.16 13.61 -20.88
N GLN A 180 7.81 13.26 -21.98
CA GLN A 180 8.41 11.95 -22.21
C GLN A 180 9.93 12.05 -22.37
N GLY A 181 10.65 11.25 -21.60
CA GLY A 181 12.07 11.03 -21.78
C GLY A 181 12.37 9.93 -22.81
N GLU A 182 13.34 10.19 -23.68
CA GLU A 182 13.84 9.22 -24.67
C GLU A 182 15.33 9.00 -24.42
N GLY A 183 15.72 7.75 -24.12
CA GLY A 183 17.10 7.41 -23.81
C GLY A 183 17.53 7.85 -22.42
N LYS A 184 16.61 7.74 -21.44
CA LYS A 184 16.86 7.98 -20.01
C LYS A 184 17.44 9.38 -19.69
N PRO A 185 16.80 10.49 -20.11
CA PRO A 185 17.27 11.81 -19.72
C PRO A 185 17.27 11.97 -18.20
N ARG A 186 18.35 12.54 -17.68
CA ARG A 186 18.59 12.72 -16.25
C ARG A 186 18.20 14.12 -15.79
N ILE A 187 17.25 14.23 -14.88
CA ILE A 187 16.94 15.45 -14.13
C ILE A 187 17.78 15.45 -12.85
N THR A 188 18.52 16.53 -12.63
CA THR A 188 19.32 16.75 -11.42
C THR A 188 18.97 18.10 -10.80
N PRO A 189 19.31 18.35 -9.52
CA PRO A 189 18.99 19.61 -8.87
C PRO A 189 19.52 20.82 -9.65
N GLY A 190 18.59 21.68 -10.07
CA GLY A 190 18.86 22.98 -10.67
C GLY A 190 18.46 24.16 -9.78
N PRO A 191 18.50 25.40 -10.29
CA PRO A 191 18.03 26.57 -9.56
C PRO A 191 16.58 26.43 -9.07
N GLY A 192 16.28 26.93 -7.87
CA GLY A 192 14.94 26.87 -7.25
C GLY A 192 14.93 26.14 -5.91
N THR A 193 13.73 25.89 -5.38
CA THR A 193 13.50 25.17 -4.12
C THR A 193 12.39 24.14 -4.29
N GLY A 194 12.25 23.24 -3.31
CA GLY A 194 11.29 22.14 -3.35
C GLY A 194 11.79 20.95 -4.15
N GLY A 195 10.87 20.05 -4.52
CA GLY A 195 11.19 18.85 -5.29
C GLY A 195 11.67 19.14 -6.70
N LEU A 196 12.33 18.14 -7.31
CA LEU A 196 12.89 18.25 -8.66
C LEU A 196 11.78 18.35 -9.72
N VAL A 197 10.69 17.59 -9.57
CA VAL A 197 9.48 17.70 -10.38
C VAL A 197 8.29 18.03 -9.50
N GLN A 198 7.65 19.18 -9.72
CA GLN A 198 6.53 19.68 -8.93
C GLN A 198 5.26 19.70 -9.78
N VAL A 199 4.35 18.77 -9.52
CA VAL A 199 3.10 18.60 -10.25
C VAL A 199 1.96 19.28 -9.48
N ARG A 200 1.42 20.35 -10.04
CA ARG A 200 0.26 21.10 -9.51
C ARG A 200 -0.83 21.32 -10.55
N ARG A 201 -0.79 20.55 -11.65
CA ARG A 201 -1.73 20.58 -12.75
C ARG A 201 -2.26 19.17 -13.03
N PRO A 202 -3.54 19.04 -13.40
CA PRO A 202 -4.13 17.76 -13.78
C PRO A 202 -3.72 17.35 -15.21
N ASN A 203 -3.87 16.06 -15.48
CA ASN A 203 -3.68 15.43 -16.79
C ASN A 203 -2.30 15.67 -17.43
N TRP A 204 -1.24 15.64 -16.62
CA TRP A 204 0.15 15.60 -17.08
C TRP A 204 0.73 14.20 -16.94
N VAL A 205 1.31 13.66 -18.01
CA VAL A 205 2.07 12.40 -17.95
C VAL A 205 3.56 12.75 -17.90
N ILE A 206 4.26 12.31 -16.86
CA ILE A 206 5.71 12.42 -16.72
C ILE A 206 6.26 11.00 -16.85
N ASP A 207 6.95 10.73 -17.96
CA ASP A 207 7.25 9.37 -18.41
C ASP A 207 8.73 9.23 -18.78
N GLY A 208 9.43 8.25 -18.21
CA GLY A 208 10.74 7.82 -18.70
C GLY A 208 11.95 8.66 -18.27
N PHE A 209 11.97 9.18 -17.04
CA PHE A 209 13.08 10.02 -16.54
C PHE A 209 13.94 9.31 -15.49
N ASP A 210 15.25 9.53 -15.57
CA ASP A 210 16.18 9.33 -14.45
C ASP A 210 16.14 10.61 -13.58
N ILE A 211 15.67 10.50 -12.34
CA ILE A 211 15.52 11.62 -11.40
C ILE A 211 16.49 11.40 -10.22
N ASP A 212 17.73 11.84 -10.43
CA ASP A 212 18.83 11.78 -9.47
C ASP A 212 18.81 13.02 -8.55
N VAL A 213 18.42 12.84 -7.28
CA VAL A 213 18.32 13.94 -6.30
C VAL A 213 19.70 14.35 -5.74
N LYS A 214 20.77 13.62 -6.06
CA LYS A 214 22.18 13.93 -5.71
C LYS A 214 22.44 14.20 -4.24
N GLY A 215 21.70 13.54 -3.36
CA GLY A 215 21.84 13.64 -1.91
C GLY A 215 21.25 14.92 -1.32
N GLU A 216 20.48 15.71 -2.06
CA GLU A 216 19.77 16.87 -1.50
C GLU A 216 18.65 16.43 -0.55
N ALA A 217 18.38 17.28 0.45
CA ALA A 217 17.24 17.14 1.36
C ALA A 217 15.93 17.60 0.68
N ALA A 218 15.56 16.94 -0.42
CA ALA A 218 14.38 17.23 -1.22
C ALA A 218 13.66 15.93 -1.60
N PHE A 219 12.38 16.05 -1.95
CA PHE A 219 11.65 15.00 -2.67
C PHE A 219 12.10 15.00 -4.14
N ALA A 220 12.08 13.85 -4.80
CA ALA A 220 12.26 13.78 -6.25
C ALA A 220 11.02 14.38 -6.95
N VAL A 221 9.82 13.93 -6.57
CA VAL A 221 8.56 14.37 -7.18
C VAL A 221 7.54 14.76 -6.11
N THR A 222 6.81 15.85 -6.35
CA THR A 222 5.75 16.30 -5.45
C THR A 222 4.44 16.52 -6.20
N PHE A 223 3.32 16.07 -5.64
CA PHE A 223 1.97 16.35 -6.12
C PHE A 223 1.22 17.25 -5.13
N GLU A 224 0.60 18.31 -5.63
CA GLU A 224 -0.14 19.29 -4.81
C GLU A 224 -1.40 19.79 -5.52
N GLY A 225 -2.52 19.86 -4.80
CA GLY A 225 -3.81 20.34 -5.33
C GLY A 225 -4.50 19.36 -6.29
N ASP A 226 -5.34 19.88 -7.19
CA ASP A 226 -6.02 19.00 -8.16
C ASP A 226 -5.05 18.56 -9.27
N VAL A 227 -4.65 17.29 -9.19
CA VAL A 227 -3.69 16.64 -10.10
C VAL A 227 -4.29 15.41 -10.76
N ARG A 228 -5.62 15.34 -10.83
CA ARG A 228 -6.33 14.18 -11.38
C ARG A 228 -5.88 13.86 -12.78
N GLY A 229 -5.61 12.58 -13.01
CA GLY A 229 -5.15 12.07 -14.29
C GLY A 229 -3.68 12.37 -14.59
N SER A 230 -2.97 13.06 -13.68
CA SER A 230 -1.53 13.22 -13.75
C SER A 230 -0.81 11.98 -13.23
N VAL A 231 0.25 11.62 -13.94
CA VAL A 231 0.93 10.34 -13.81
C VAL A 231 2.44 10.56 -13.75
N LEU A 232 3.11 9.91 -12.80
CA LEU A 232 4.54 9.65 -12.86
C LEU A 232 4.74 8.19 -13.26
N ALA A 233 5.38 7.96 -14.42
CA ALA A 233 5.52 6.66 -15.04
C ALA A 233 6.95 6.34 -15.47
N ASN A 234 7.28 5.05 -15.47
CA ASN A 234 8.45 4.47 -16.15
C ASN A 234 9.79 5.14 -15.78
N SER A 235 9.87 5.72 -14.57
CA SER A 235 10.99 6.56 -14.16
C SER A 235 11.82 5.88 -13.08
N GLU A 236 13.09 6.25 -12.98
CA GLU A 236 13.99 5.88 -11.89
C GLU A 236 14.17 7.10 -10.99
N LEU A 237 13.84 6.97 -9.71
CA LEU A 237 13.97 8.04 -8.72
C LEU A 237 14.98 7.56 -7.69
N HIS A 238 16.01 8.37 -7.42
CA HIS A 238 17.05 7.90 -6.51
C HIS A 238 17.92 8.98 -5.84
N HIS A 239 18.69 8.54 -4.83
CA HIS A 239 19.67 9.33 -4.06
C HIS A 239 19.10 10.58 -3.37
N GLY A 240 17.88 10.55 -2.83
CA GLY A 240 17.35 11.67 -2.04
C GLY A 240 17.63 11.56 -0.54
N LYS A 241 17.56 12.70 0.17
CA LYS A 241 17.61 12.76 1.64
C LYS A 241 16.43 13.51 2.25
N GLY A 242 15.40 13.79 1.45
CA GLY A 242 14.15 14.44 1.88
C GLY A 242 13.26 13.51 2.70
N GLY A 243 11.99 13.89 2.92
CA GLY A 243 11.01 13.01 3.59
C GLY A 243 10.71 11.71 2.81
N GLY A 244 11.05 11.65 1.53
CA GLY A 244 10.95 10.48 0.69
C GLY A 244 11.19 10.79 -0.78
N ALA A 245 10.91 9.85 -1.67
CA ALA A 245 11.02 10.04 -3.12
C ALA A 245 9.86 10.85 -3.68
N VAL A 246 8.65 10.40 -3.41
CA VAL A 246 7.42 11.00 -3.88
C VAL A 246 6.57 11.44 -2.69
N THR A 247 5.93 12.59 -2.78
CA THR A 247 4.90 12.96 -1.79
C THR A 247 3.67 13.61 -2.41
N THR A 248 2.51 13.32 -1.82
CA THR A 248 1.24 13.97 -2.11
C THR A 248 0.82 14.79 -0.89
N TYR A 249 0.51 16.07 -1.08
CA TYR A 249 0.10 16.97 0.01
C TYR A 249 -0.82 18.09 -0.49
N GLY A 250 -1.31 18.93 0.42
CA GLY A 250 -2.02 20.16 0.04
C GLY A 250 -3.27 19.89 -0.81
N LYS A 251 -4.07 18.89 -0.42
CA LYS A 251 -5.24 18.39 -1.17
C LYS A 251 -4.90 17.80 -2.55
N ALA A 252 -3.71 17.21 -2.69
CA ALA A 252 -3.37 16.36 -3.83
C ALA A 252 -4.51 15.36 -4.11
N THR A 253 -5.14 15.48 -5.28
CA THR A 253 -6.29 14.64 -5.64
C THR A 253 -6.03 13.91 -6.96
N GLY A 254 -6.09 12.59 -6.96
CA GLY A 254 -6.06 11.78 -8.19
C GLY A 254 -4.67 11.58 -8.82
N ALA A 255 -3.59 11.64 -8.03
CA ALA A 255 -2.24 11.37 -8.52
C ALA A 255 -2.01 9.87 -8.72
N ILE A 256 -1.30 9.51 -9.79
CA ILE A 256 -0.92 8.14 -10.11
C ILE A 256 0.61 8.04 -10.14
N ILE A 257 1.16 7.14 -9.32
CA ILE A 257 2.58 6.80 -9.26
C ILE A 257 2.69 5.36 -9.77
N GLU A 258 3.13 5.17 -11.00
CA GLU A 258 3.09 3.86 -11.64
C GLU A 258 4.38 3.44 -12.32
N ASN A 259 4.70 2.14 -12.26
CA ASN A 259 5.78 1.57 -13.07
C ASN A 259 7.13 2.26 -12.88
N ASN A 260 7.44 2.70 -11.66
CA ASN A 260 8.69 3.37 -11.34
C ASN A 260 9.61 2.47 -10.52
N HIS A 261 10.89 2.80 -10.56
CA HIS A 261 11.92 2.25 -9.71
C HIS A 261 12.40 3.30 -8.73
N ILE A 262 12.20 3.07 -7.43
CA ILE A 262 12.38 4.06 -6.38
C ILE A 262 13.33 3.51 -5.32
N HIS A 263 14.53 4.07 -5.23
CA HIS A 263 15.54 3.56 -4.32
C HIS A 263 16.54 4.60 -3.80
N ASP A 264 17.33 4.24 -2.79
CA ASP A 264 18.38 5.09 -2.22
C ASP A 264 17.88 6.44 -1.67
N PHE A 265 16.64 6.51 -1.19
CA PHE A 265 16.19 7.63 -0.36
C PHE A 265 16.58 7.36 1.08
N VAL A 266 17.70 7.95 1.51
CA VAL A 266 18.36 7.57 2.76
C VAL A 266 18.80 8.79 3.56
N LYS A 267 18.33 8.87 4.81
CA LYS A 267 18.88 9.78 5.82
C LYS A 267 19.86 9.03 6.73
N ASN A 268 21.14 9.24 6.49
CA ASN A 268 22.25 8.56 7.18
C ASN A 268 22.60 9.11 8.57
N GLN A 269 22.01 10.23 9.01
CA GLN A 269 22.30 10.81 10.33
C GLN A 269 21.12 10.57 11.26
N GLY A 270 21.28 9.64 12.20
CA GLY A 270 20.22 9.29 13.14
C GLY A 270 19.11 8.44 12.54
N ASP A 271 18.10 8.18 13.37
CA ASP A 271 16.91 7.38 13.08
C ASP A 271 15.86 8.23 12.33
N PHE A 272 16.23 8.80 11.18
CA PHE A 272 15.32 9.59 10.37
C PHE A 272 14.92 8.86 9.10
N ASP A 273 13.65 9.01 8.75
CA ASP A 273 13.06 8.24 7.65
C ASP A 273 13.01 9.04 6.36
N SER A 274 13.18 8.32 5.27
CA SER A 274 13.05 8.80 3.92
C SER A 274 12.36 7.68 3.15
N HIS A 275 11.08 7.87 2.91
CA HIS A 275 10.19 6.83 2.40
C HIS A 275 10.26 6.74 0.86
N GLY A 276 9.72 5.68 0.27
CA GLY A 276 9.45 5.66 -1.17
C GLY A 276 8.37 6.67 -1.54
N VAL A 277 7.13 6.42 -1.09
CA VAL A 277 5.97 7.30 -1.33
C VAL A 277 5.33 7.71 0.00
N VAL A 278 5.15 9.01 0.22
CA VAL A 278 4.46 9.57 1.39
C VAL A 278 3.15 10.23 0.99
N VAL A 279 2.03 9.67 1.44
CA VAL A 279 0.69 10.23 1.27
C VAL A 279 0.32 11.01 2.51
N GLN A 280 0.37 12.34 2.44
CA GLN A 280 0.15 13.21 3.60
C GLN A 280 -1.35 13.50 3.83
N PRO A 281 -1.72 14.01 5.03
CA PRO A 281 -3.09 14.44 5.31
C PRO A 281 -3.67 15.34 4.22
N THR A 282 -4.98 15.26 4.03
CA THR A 282 -5.77 15.89 2.96
C THR A 282 -5.63 15.32 1.56
N SER A 283 -4.71 14.38 1.30
CA SER A 283 -4.61 13.71 0.00
C SER A 283 -5.83 12.82 -0.27
N VAL A 284 -6.27 12.74 -1.52
CA VAL A 284 -7.50 12.03 -1.93
C VAL A 284 -7.26 11.23 -3.21
N ASP A 285 -7.72 9.99 -3.26
CA ASP A 285 -7.72 9.15 -4.46
C ASP A 285 -6.31 8.99 -5.08
N ILE A 286 -5.34 8.57 -4.27
CA ILE A 286 -3.95 8.39 -4.69
C ILE A 286 -3.73 6.93 -5.09
N THR A 287 -3.07 6.68 -6.22
CA THR A 287 -2.74 5.33 -6.70
C THR A 287 -1.23 5.14 -6.74
N VAL A 288 -0.73 4.08 -6.12
CA VAL A 288 0.66 3.61 -6.19
C VAL A 288 0.64 2.19 -6.74
N ARG A 289 1.07 2.01 -8.00
CA ARG A 289 0.95 0.71 -8.67
C ARG A 289 2.14 0.26 -9.49
N ASN A 290 2.38 -1.04 -9.57
CA ASN A 290 3.44 -1.63 -10.41
C ASN A 290 4.84 -1.01 -10.15
N ASN A 291 5.16 -0.52 -8.95
CA ASN A 291 6.48 0.06 -8.67
C ASN A 291 7.39 -0.97 -8.00
N ASP A 292 8.69 -0.80 -8.19
CA ASP A 292 9.73 -1.41 -7.35
C ASP A 292 10.25 -0.35 -6.38
N ILE A 293 10.10 -0.60 -5.09
CA ILE A 293 10.50 0.36 -4.05
C ILE A 293 11.39 -0.34 -3.03
N HIS A 294 12.67 0.05 -2.96
CA HIS A 294 13.65 -0.62 -2.11
C HIS A 294 14.81 0.28 -1.67
N ASP A 295 15.61 -0.21 -0.71
CA ASP A 295 16.80 0.48 -0.18
C ASP A 295 16.55 1.92 0.29
N ASN A 296 15.33 2.20 0.74
CA ASN A 296 14.97 3.46 1.38
C ASN A 296 15.04 3.34 2.90
N SER A 297 15.30 4.45 3.56
CA SER A 297 15.50 4.46 5.01
C SER A 297 14.18 4.51 5.80
N GLY A 298 13.04 4.77 5.17
CA GLY A 298 11.71 4.63 5.76
C GLY A 298 10.89 3.53 5.09
N ASP A 299 9.57 3.61 5.22
CA ASP A 299 8.60 2.75 4.51
C ASP A 299 8.67 2.83 2.98
N SER A 300 8.23 1.77 2.30
CA SER A 300 8.03 1.82 0.85
C SER A 300 6.86 2.75 0.50
N VAL A 301 5.72 2.56 1.15
CA VAL A 301 4.55 3.47 1.09
C VAL A 301 4.06 3.77 2.50
N GLN A 302 4.07 5.05 2.85
CA GLN A 302 3.46 5.52 4.09
C GLN A 302 2.21 6.34 3.79
N CYS A 303 1.08 5.93 4.36
CA CYS A 303 -0.07 6.82 4.50
C CYS A 303 0.02 7.52 5.86
N LEU A 304 0.48 8.77 5.82
CA LEU A 304 0.84 9.53 7.00
C LEU A 304 -0.43 10.14 7.63
N GLY A 305 -0.70 9.76 8.86
CA GLY A 305 -1.78 10.30 9.68
C GLY A 305 -1.43 11.67 10.25
N PRO A 306 -2.40 12.50 10.66
CA PRO A 306 -2.13 13.86 11.15
C PRO A 306 -1.46 13.93 12.53
N GLU A 307 -1.40 12.83 13.25
CA GLU A 307 -0.94 12.71 14.64
C GLU A 307 0.43 13.34 14.88
N GLY A 308 0.56 14.11 15.96
CA GLY A 308 1.84 14.69 16.38
C GLY A 308 2.37 15.88 15.57
N PHE A 309 1.80 16.21 14.40
CA PHE A 309 2.31 17.32 13.58
C PHE A 309 1.25 18.13 12.81
N SER A 310 -0.02 17.69 12.79
CA SER A 310 -1.09 18.34 12.01
C SER A 310 -2.47 18.20 12.66
N SER A 311 -3.40 19.09 12.31
CA SER A 311 -4.83 18.96 12.61
C SER A 311 -5.69 18.85 11.35
N LEU A 312 -5.04 18.62 10.20
CA LEU A 312 -5.71 18.47 8.93
C LEU A 312 -6.45 17.12 8.85
N PRO A 313 -7.55 17.03 8.07
CA PRO A 313 -8.24 15.76 7.84
C PRO A 313 -7.29 14.67 7.31
N PRO A 314 -7.47 13.41 7.73
CA PRO A 314 -6.66 12.31 7.22
C PRO A 314 -6.78 12.15 5.70
N ALA A 315 -5.78 11.53 5.09
CA ALA A 315 -5.86 11.13 3.69
C ALA A 315 -6.92 10.04 3.50
N LYS A 316 -7.50 9.97 2.29
CA LYS A 316 -8.50 8.95 1.96
C LYS A 316 -8.40 8.44 0.52
N GLY A 317 -8.85 7.21 0.27
CA GLY A 317 -8.88 6.65 -1.09
C GLY A 317 -7.49 6.29 -1.62
N LEU A 318 -6.60 5.77 -0.76
CA LEU A 318 -5.29 5.29 -1.21
C LEU A 318 -5.41 3.87 -1.77
N THR A 319 -4.94 3.66 -3.00
CA THR A 319 -4.77 2.32 -3.58
C THR A 319 -3.28 2.01 -3.76
N VAL A 320 -2.82 0.92 -3.16
CA VAL A 320 -1.46 0.37 -3.28
C VAL A 320 -1.56 -1.02 -3.89
N GLU A 321 -1.21 -1.16 -5.17
CA GLU A 321 -1.45 -2.42 -5.89
C GLU A 321 -0.31 -2.90 -6.78
N ASN A 322 -0.13 -4.22 -6.87
CA ASN A 322 0.78 -4.85 -7.81
C ASN A 322 2.24 -4.39 -7.69
N ASN A 323 2.67 -3.86 -6.54
CA ASN A 323 4.03 -3.39 -6.34
C ASN A 323 4.93 -4.48 -5.79
N HIS A 324 6.23 -4.32 -5.98
CA HIS A 324 7.27 -5.12 -5.35
C HIS A 324 8.05 -4.26 -4.36
N PHE A 325 7.96 -4.61 -3.08
CA PHE A 325 8.56 -3.87 -1.96
C PHE A 325 9.57 -4.75 -1.23
N TYR A 326 10.80 -4.26 -1.09
CA TYR A 326 11.86 -5.02 -0.41
C TYR A 326 13.00 -4.16 0.12
N SER A 327 13.79 -4.66 1.05
CA SER A 327 15.04 -4.03 1.54
C SER A 327 14.94 -2.59 2.06
N ASN A 328 13.73 -2.05 2.28
CA ASN A 328 13.60 -0.79 3.00
C ASN A 328 13.83 -1.04 4.50
N ARG A 329 14.36 -0.04 5.21
CA ARG A 329 14.73 -0.19 6.63
C ARG A 329 13.52 -0.40 7.55
N GLU A 330 12.34 0.06 7.16
CA GLU A 330 11.12 -0.01 7.96
C GLU A 330 10.09 -0.97 7.36
N ASN A 331 8.91 -0.50 6.96
CA ASN A 331 7.81 -1.35 6.52
C ASN A 331 7.65 -1.35 5.00
N ALA A 332 6.96 -2.35 4.46
CA ALA A 332 6.48 -2.29 3.08
C ALA A 332 5.42 -1.19 2.98
N VAL A 333 4.39 -1.31 3.81
CA VAL A 333 3.26 -0.38 3.85
C VAL A 333 2.92 -0.05 5.30
N ASP A 334 2.88 1.25 5.62
CA ASP A 334 2.50 1.76 6.94
C ASP A 334 1.30 2.72 6.81
N ILE A 335 0.18 2.38 7.48
CA ILE A 335 -1.10 3.10 7.41
C ILE A 335 -1.41 3.72 8.77
N LYS A 336 -1.28 5.05 8.86
CA LYS A 336 -1.56 5.88 10.04
C LYS A 336 -2.83 6.70 9.82
N THR A 337 -3.92 6.38 10.52
CA THR A 337 -5.18 7.15 10.52
C THR A 337 -5.79 7.46 9.14
N CYS A 338 -5.32 6.81 8.08
CA CYS A 338 -5.91 6.97 6.74
C CYS A 338 -7.20 6.19 6.60
N HIS A 339 -8.08 6.68 5.72
CA HIS A 339 -9.40 6.11 5.49
C HIS A 339 -9.55 5.53 4.08
N ASP A 340 -10.36 4.49 3.92
CA ASP A 340 -10.72 3.93 2.62
C ASP A 340 -9.46 3.55 1.81
N VAL A 341 -8.66 2.66 2.36
CA VAL A 341 -7.37 2.23 1.81
C VAL A 341 -7.46 0.82 1.25
N VAL A 342 -6.91 0.60 0.06
CA VAL A 342 -6.78 -0.72 -0.56
C VAL A 342 -5.30 -1.04 -0.73
N VAL A 343 -4.87 -2.17 -0.18
CA VAL A 343 -3.53 -2.75 -0.36
C VAL A 343 -3.71 -4.12 -0.97
N ARG A 344 -3.43 -4.27 -2.27
CA ARG A 344 -3.71 -5.55 -2.95
C ARG A 344 -2.64 -6.04 -3.90
N ASN A 345 -2.49 -7.35 -4.02
CA ASN A 345 -1.62 -8.00 -5.00
C ASN A 345 -0.15 -7.51 -4.97
N ASN A 346 0.32 -7.01 -3.82
CA ASN A 346 1.72 -6.59 -3.69
C ASN A 346 2.56 -7.78 -3.22
N ARG A 347 3.84 -7.79 -3.63
CA ARG A 347 4.86 -8.66 -3.08
C ARG A 347 5.73 -7.88 -2.09
N MET A 348 5.79 -8.33 -0.85
CA MET A 348 6.46 -7.64 0.26
C MET A 348 7.45 -8.59 0.94
N HIS A 349 8.75 -8.29 0.89
CA HIS A 349 9.75 -9.15 1.55
C HIS A 349 11.00 -8.44 2.07
N GLY A 350 11.75 -9.11 2.96
CA GLY A 350 13.02 -8.61 3.47
C GLY A 350 12.91 -7.54 4.57
N PHE A 351 11.73 -7.36 5.18
CA PHE A 351 11.52 -6.36 6.24
C PHE A 351 11.97 -6.92 7.59
N LYS A 352 13.21 -6.61 7.98
CA LYS A 352 13.80 -7.09 9.25
C LYS A 352 13.78 -6.01 10.33
N PRO A 353 13.85 -6.39 11.62
CA PRO A 353 13.96 -5.42 12.69
C PRO A 353 15.16 -4.50 12.50
N SER A 354 14.98 -3.24 12.87
CA SER A 354 16.00 -2.21 12.89
C SER A 354 15.89 -1.40 14.19
N ALA A 355 16.68 -0.35 14.33
CA ALA A 355 16.55 0.55 15.48
C ALA A 355 15.19 1.29 15.51
N THR A 356 14.52 1.42 14.35
CA THR A 356 13.29 2.22 14.19
C THR A 356 12.04 1.38 13.93
N ALA A 357 12.20 0.15 13.39
CA ALA A 357 11.09 -0.73 13.06
C ALA A 357 11.24 -2.12 13.67
N LYS A 358 10.10 -2.75 13.99
CA LYS A 358 10.05 -4.12 14.52
C LYS A 358 10.13 -5.21 13.43
N GLY A 359 10.29 -4.80 12.16
CA GLY A 359 10.33 -5.72 11.01
C GLY A 359 8.96 -6.16 10.51
N ASP A 360 7.91 -5.37 10.75
CA ASP A 360 6.59 -5.60 10.17
C ASP A 360 6.64 -5.34 8.65
N ALA A 361 6.04 -6.21 7.84
CA ALA A 361 5.88 -5.94 6.42
C ALA A 361 4.74 -4.93 6.17
N LEU A 362 3.58 -5.15 6.80
CA LEU A 362 2.38 -4.31 6.63
C LEU A 362 1.81 -3.93 7.99
N VAL A 363 1.65 -2.63 8.25
CA VAL A 363 1.10 -2.09 9.50
C VAL A 363 -0.14 -1.24 9.25
N VAL A 364 -1.19 -1.48 10.03
CA VAL A 364 -2.39 -0.63 10.14
C VAL A 364 -2.53 -0.20 11.58
N HIS A 365 -2.37 1.08 11.89
CA HIS A 365 -2.44 1.56 13.27
C HIS A 365 -3.00 2.99 13.39
N TYR A 366 -3.03 3.49 14.62
CA TYR A 366 -3.78 4.70 14.98
C TYR A 366 -5.28 4.56 14.69
N SER A 367 -5.91 5.58 14.12
CA SER A 367 -7.36 5.63 13.86
C SER A 367 -7.70 5.21 12.42
N ALA A 368 -6.90 4.34 11.80
CA ALA A 368 -7.12 3.93 10.41
C ALA A 368 -8.49 3.25 10.25
N LYS A 369 -9.17 3.50 9.12
CA LYS A 369 -10.55 3.05 8.93
C LYS A 369 -10.79 2.55 7.51
N ASN A 370 -11.56 1.47 7.39
CA ASN A 370 -11.94 0.88 6.10
C ASN A 370 -10.69 0.53 5.26
N VAL A 371 -9.91 -0.43 5.74
CA VAL A 371 -8.67 -0.87 5.09
C VAL A 371 -8.85 -2.27 4.55
N LEU A 372 -8.72 -2.45 3.24
CA LEU A 372 -8.72 -3.76 2.57
C LEU A 372 -7.27 -4.19 2.30
N ILE A 373 -6.90 -5.36 2.78
CA ILE A 373 -5.62 -6.02 2.55
C ILE A 373 -5.93 -7.34 1.84
N GLU A 374 -5.70 -7.39 0.53
CA GLU A 374 -6.17 -8.50 -0.32
C GLU A 374 -5.12 -9.06 -1.28
N GLY A 375 -4.99 -10.39 -1.36
CA GLY A 375 -4.21 -11.00 -2.45
C GLY A 375 -2.70 -10.74 -2.38
N ASN A 376 -2.19 -10.18 -1.28
CA ASN A 376 -0.77 -9.87 -1.14
C ASN A 376 0.04 -11.13 -0.81
N GLU A 377 1.31 -11.14 -1.23
CA GLU A 377 2.31 -12.11 -0.83
C GLU A 377 3.32 -11.44 0.11
N VAL A 378 3.38 -11.90 1.36
CA VAL A 378 4.18 -11.33 2.43
C VAL A 378 5.12 -12.40 2.95
N TYR A 379 6.42 -12.19 2.82
CA TYR A 379 7.41 -13.17 3.28
C TYR A 379 8.75 -12.59 3.70
N ASP A 380 9.62 -13.45 4.24
CA ASP A 380 10.98 -13.10 4.66
C ASP A 380 11.04 -11.83 5.54
N SER A 381 10.08 -11.69 6.45
CA SER A 381 9.95 -10.49 7.30
C SER A 381 10.00 -10.87 8.78
N GLY A 382 10.33 -9.92 9.66
CA GLY A 382 10.37 -10.12 11.11
C GLY A 382 8.97 -10.28 11.71
N LYS A 383 7.97 -9.72 11.05
CA LYS A 383 6.54 -9.89 11.32
C LYS A 383 5.76 -9.67 10.02
N GLY A 384 4.67 -10.40 9.80
CA GLY A 384 3.87 -10.28 8.58
C GLY A 384 2.98 -9.03 8.59
N ILE A 385 1.70 -9.22 8.94
CA ILE A 385 0.66 -8.17 8.91
C ILE A 385 0.26 -7.82 10.35
N SER A 386 0.29 -6.53 10.69
CA SER A 386 -0.11 -6.02 12.01
C SER A 386 -1.27 -5.05 11.93
N VAL A 387 -2.22 -5.19 12.85
CA VAL A 387 -3.29 -4.22 13.08
C VAL A 387 -3.31 -3.80 14.55
N GLY A 388 -3.34 -2.49 14.78
CA GLY A 388 -3.48 -1.88 16.10
C GLY A 388 -2.15 -1.70 16.84
N GLY A 389 -2.23 -1.79 18.16
CA GLY A 389 -1.13 -1.48 19.07
C GLY A 389 -1.15 0.00 19.42
N ASN A 390 -0.26 0.79 18.82
CA ASN A 390 -0.26 2.24 19.03
C ASN A 390 -1.55 2.85 18.51
N ARG A 391 -2.18 3.71 19.33
CA ARG A 391 -3.37 4.46 18.93
C ARG A 391 -3.36 5.91 19.39
N GLU A 392 -3.98 6.74 18.58
CA GLU A 392 -4.43 8.08 18.93
C GLU A 392 -5.85 8.20 18.39
N GLY A 393 -6.83 8.44 19.26
CA GLY A 393 -8.25 8.30 18.92
C GLY A 393 -8.77 6.85 18.98
N PRO A 394 -9.82 6.52 18.22
CA PRO A 394 -10.32 5.15 18.09
C PRO A 394 -9.24 4.13 17.66
N VAL A 395 -9.49 2.86 17.94
CA VAL A 395 -8.68 1.76 17.38
C VAL A 395 -8.94 1.64 15.86
N PRO A 396 -8.06 0.98 15.10
CA PRO A 396 -8.34 0.69 13.69
C PRO A 396 -9.68 -0.03 13.53
N SER A 397 -10.47 0.35 12.53
CA SER A 397 -11.83 -0.20 12.37
C SER A 397 -12.19 -0.53 10.92
N GLY A 398 -12.97 -1.60 10.73
CA GLY A 398 -13.37 -2.06 9.40
C GLY A 398 -12.18 -2.51 8.55
N VAL A 399 -11.22 -3.21 9.17
CA VAL A 399 -10.07 -3.79 8.46
C VAL A 399 -10.47 -5.16 7.90
N ILE A 400 -10.19 -5.43 6.64
CA ILE A 400 -10.44 -6.72 5.99
C ILE A 400 -9.10 -7.26 5.50
N ILE A 401 -8.67 -8.41 6.03
CA ILE A 401 -7.47 -9.13 5.64
C ILE A 401 -7.93 -10.42 4.98
N ARG A 402 -7.84 -10.50 3.65
CA ARG A 402 -8.34 -11.66 2.91
C ARG A 402 -7.48 -12.11 1.75
N ARG A 403 -7.52 -13.39 1.42
CA ARG A 403 -6.80 -13.97 0.26
C ARG A 403 -5.30 -13.66 0.24
N ASN A 404 -4.68 -13.39 1.41
CA ASN A 404 -3.24 -13.13 1.49
C ASN A 404 -2.47 -14.43 1.73
N ARG A 405 -1.24 -14.47 1.20
CA ARG A 405 -0.25 -15.50 1.46
C ARG A 405 0.80 -14.90 2.38
N VAL A 406 0.85 -15.38 3.61
CA VAL A 406 1.83 -14.93 4.61
C VAL A 406 2.72 -16.11 4.95
N HIS A 407 4.00 -16.03 4.60
CA HIS A 407 4.88 -17.18 4.77
C HIS A 407 6.32 -16.81 5.07
N ASP A 408 7.10 -17.76 5.60
CA ASP A 408 8.52 -17.56 5.88
C ASP A 408 8.77 -16.32 6.76
N ILE A 409 7.90 -16.10 7.76
CA ILE A 409 8.02 -15.01 8.73
C ILE A 409 8.90 -15.48 9.87
N THR A 410 10.00 -14.77 10.10
CA THR A 410 11.14 -15.33 10.84
C THR A 410 11.54 -14.52 12.07
N LYS A 411 12.12 -15.22 13.04
CA LYS A 411 12.85 -14.64 14.17
C LYS A 411 14.29 -14.26 13.83
N GLU A 412 14.80 -14.67 12.67
CA GLU A 412 16.12 -14.26 12.21
C GLU A 412 16.22 -12.73 12.16
N GLY A 413 17.37 -12.19 12.57
CA GLY A 413 17.55 -10.74 12.71
C GLY A 413 16.80 -10.12 13.90
N GLY A 414 16.26 -10.93 14.81
CA GLY A 414 15.56 -10.46 16.03
C GLY A 414 14.06 -10.23 15.84
N GLY A 415 13.48 -10.76 14.76
CA GLY A 415 12.05 -10.64 14.46
C GLY A 415 11.17 -11.34 15.50
N GLU A 416 9.88 -11.00 15.52
CA GLU A 416 8.90 -11.71 16.34
C GLU A 416 8.57 -13.09 15.75
N GLY A 417 8.55 -13.21 14.43
CA GLY A 417 8.15 -14.41 13.70
C GLY A 417 6.63 -14.60 13.58
N ALA A 418 5.82 -13.60 13.92
CA ALA A 418 4.35 -13.70 13.92
C ALA A 418 3.74 -13.38 12.55
N GLY A 419 2.79 -14.22 12.11
CA GLY A 419 2.14 -14.12 10.80
C GLY A 419 1.22 -12.90 10.68
N ILE A 420 0.02 -12.99 11.24
CA ILE A 420 -0.93 -11.87 11.35
C ILE A 420 -1.19 -11.58 12.83
N ARG A 421 -1.01 -10.33 13.23
CA ARG A 421 -1.15 -9.88 14.62
C ARG A 421 -2.21 -8.78 14.73
N LEU A 422 -3.30 -9.05 15.45
CA LEU A 422 -4.32 -8.08 15.81
C LEU A 422 -4.17 -7.73 17.29
N GLU A 423 -3.59 -6.57 17.57
CA GLU A 423 -3.38 -6.08 18.94
C GLU A 423 -4.62 -5.43 19.51
N ASN A 424 -5.20 -4.52 18.73
CA ASN A 424 -6.47 -3.85 19.01
C ASN A 424 -7.12 -3.48 17.68
N SER A 425 -8.44 -3.65 17.58
CA SER A 425 -9.21 -3.28 16.41
C SER A 425 -10.71 -3.42 16.69
N GLU A 426 -11.53 -2.86 15.82
CA GLU A 426 -12.99 -2.97 15.86
C GLU A 426 -13.50 -3.52 14.51
N GLY A 427 -14.12 -4.70 14.53
CA GLY A 427 -14.76 -5.27 13.35
C GLY A 427 -13.77 -5.69 12.27
N THR A 428 -12.63 -6.27 12.65
CA THR A 428 -11.65 -6.79 11.69
C THR A 428 -12.08 -8.17 11.16
N HIS A 429 -11.98 -8.38 9.86
CA HIS A 429 -12.22 -9.68 9.22
C HIS A 429 -10.88 -10.27 8.76
N VAL A 430 -10.55 -11.47 9.22
CA VAL A 430 -9.41 -12.27 8.76
C VAL A 430 -9.96 -13.51 8.08
N VAL A 431 -10.17 -13.44 6.76
CA VAL A 431 -10.90 -14.46 6.03
C VAL A 431 -10.14 -14.99 4.82
N ASN A 432 -10.16 -16.31 4.59
CA ASN A 432 -9.54 -16.88 3.38
C ASN A 432 -8.06 -16.52 3.23
N ASN A 433 -7.24 -16.57 4.28
CA ASN A 433 -5.78 -16.39 4.15
C ASN A 433 -5.06 -17.74 4.24
N THR A 434 -3.87 -17.82 3.64
CA THR A 434 -2.95 -18.95 3.81
C THR A 434 -1.72 -18.47 4.56
N ILE A 435 -1.53 -18.98 5.77
CA ILE A 435 -0.40 -18.63 6.66
C ILE A 435 0.41 -19.89 6.91
N THR A 436 1.68 -19.92 6.52
CA THR A 436 2.52 -21.13 6.61
C THR A 436 3.98 -20.77 6.90
N ARG A 437 4.77 -21.69 7.46
CA ARG A 437 6.22 -21.48 7.70
C ARG A 437 6.52 -20.19 8.49
N VAL A 438 5.87 -20.01 9.64
CA VAL A 438 6.13 -18.89 10.54
C VAL A 438 6.80 -19.37 11.82
N ASP A 439 7.75 -18.59 12.36
CA ASP A 439 8.57 -18.98 13.51
C ASP A 439 7.86 -18.81 14.87
N ALA A 440 6.73 -18.10 14.91
CA ALA A 440 5.90 -17.88 16.10
C ALA A 440 4.43 -18.24 15.84
N ALA A 441 3.49 -17.54 16.49
CA ALA A 441 2.07 -17.76 16.25
C ALA A 441 1.70 -17.25 14.84
N ALA A 442 0.95 -18.06 14.09
CA ALA A 442 0.43 -17.64 12.78
C ALA A 442 -0.63 -16.56 12.92
N LEU A 443 -1.55 -16.71 13.88
CA LEU A 443 -2.47 -15.66 14.29
C LEU A 443 -2.23 -15.27 15.74
N THR A 444 -2.04 -13.99 16.02
CA THR A 444 -2.07 -13.44 17.39
C THR A 444 -3.24 -12.48 17.52
N LEU A 445 -4.14 -12.74 18.46
CA LEU A 445 -5.43 -12.05 18.57
C LEU A 445 -5.72 -11.63 20.01
N GLY A 446 -6.29 -10.45 20.22
CA GLY A 446 -7.00 -10.14 21.47
C GLY A 446 -6.12 -9.97 22.71
N HIS A 447 -4.82 -9.68 22.56
CA HIS A 447 -3.94 -9.35 23.69
C HIS A 447 -4.25 -7.96 24.27
N GLY A 448 -4.71 -7.04 23.42
CA GLY A 448 -5.37 -5.82 23.84
C GLY A 448 -4.44 -4.67 24.23
N THR A 449 -3.18 -4.67 23.78
CA THR A 449 -2.27 -3.53 24.00
C THR A 449 -2.88 -2.30 23.33
N GLY A 450 -3.30 -1.30 24.10
CA GLY A 450 -3.96 -0.10 23.59
C GLY A 450 -5.49 -0.20 23.42
N GLY A 451 -6.13 -1.31 23.77
CA GLY A 451 -7.60 -1.49 23.72
C GLY A 451 -8.00 -2.89 23.24
N PRO A 452 -9.29 -3.28 23.34
CA PRO A 452 -9.73 -4.61 22.93
C PRO A 452 -9.62 -4.83 21.41
N THR A 453 -9.59 -6.11 21.01
CA THR A 453 -9.77 -6.53 19.62
C THR A 453 -11.21 -7.06 19.47
N SER A 454 -12.15 -6.15 19.24
CA SER A 454 -13.59 -6.44 19.32
C SER A 454 -14.19 -6.85 17.97
N ASN A 455 -15.22 -7.68 18.02
CA ASN A 455 -16.06 -8.05 16.88
C ASN A 455 -15.26 -8.60 15.68
N VAL A 456 -14.18 -9.30 15.96
CA VAL A 456 -13.32 -9.91 14.93
C VAL A 456 -14.00 -11.15 14.36
N THR A 457 -13.92 -11.31 13.04
CA THR A 457 -14.31 -12.56 12.35
C THR A 457 -13.07 -13.25 11.81
N VAL A 458 -12.86 -14.51 12.14
CA VAL A 458 -11.72 -15.33 11.67
C VAL A 458 -12.23 -16.62 11.04
N GLU A 459 -12.31 -16.66 9.70
CA GLU A 459 -12.95 -17.75 8.97
C GLU A 459 -12.18 -18.19 7.72
N ASN A 460 -12.33 -19.46 7.32
CA ASN A 460 -11.77 -20.00 6.08
C ASN A 460 -10.25 -19.84 5.91
N ASN A 461 -9.44 -19.73 6.98
CA ASN A 461 -7.99 -19.61 6.84
C ASN A 461 -7.31 -20.99 6.85
N ILE A 462 -6.31 -21.20 5.99
CA ILE A 462 -5.33 -22.28 6.16
C ILE A 462 -4.22 -21.73 7.04
N ILE A 463 -3.99 -22.38 8.19
CA ILE A 463 -2.98 -21.98 9.17
C ILE A 463 -2.07 -23.18 9.41
N ASP A 464 -0.99 -23.24 8.65
CA ASP A 464 0.01 -24.31 8.65
C ASP A 464 1.25 -23.88 9.45
N ALA A 465 1.10 -23.90 10.78
CA ALA A 465 2.13 -23.48 11.73
C ALA A 465 2.06 -24.29 13.04
N ALA A 466 3.22 -24.45 13.69
CA ALA A 466 3.31 -25.18 14.96
C ALA A 466 2.47 -24.52 16.07
N VAL A 467 2.43 -23.19 16.13
CA VAL A 467 1.48 -22.43 16.96
C VAL A 467 0.50 -21.74 16.03
N ALA A 468 -0.70 -22.30 15.91
CA ALA A 468 -1.71 -21.80 14.98
C ALA A 468 -2.30 -20.47 15.44
N VAL A 469 -2.79 -20.42 16.69
CA VAL A 469 -3.43 -19.22 17.24
C VAL A 469 -2.93 -18.95 18.66
N ASP A 470 -2.54 -17.70 18.91
CA ASP A 470 -2.29 -17.13 20.22
C ASP A 470 -3.42 -16.15 20.57
N LEU A 471 -4.34 -16.60 21.43
CA LEU A 471 -5.56 -15.90 21.80
C LEU A 471 -5.44 -15.29 23.21
N GLY A 472 -5.38 -13.97 23.26
CA GLY A 472 -5.44 -13.17 24.48
C GLY A 472 -6.84 -13.16 25.11
N GLY A 473 -7.07 -12.35 26.13
CA GLY A 473 -8.37 -12.30 26.85
C GLY A 473 -9.31 -11.17 26.45
N GLN A 474 -8.91 -10.28 25.53
CA GLN A 474 -9.63 -9.05 25.19
C GLN A 474 -10.20 -9.09 23.76
N HIS A 475 -11.09 -10.04 23.51
CA HIS A 475 -11.70 -10.25 22.19
C HIS A 475 -13.25 -10.33 22.24
N PRO A 476 -13.94 -9.31 22.80
CA PRO A 476 -15.39 -9.35 22.93
C PRO A 476 -16.07 -9.43 21.55
N GLY A 477 -17.06 -10.32 21.42
CA GLY A 477 -17.82 -10.48 20.18
C GLY A 477 -17.07 -11.17 19.04
N MET A 478 -15.88 -11.75 19.30
CA MET A 478 -15.15 -12.51 18.30
C MET A 478 -15.94 -13.74 17.81
N THR A 479 -15.90 -13.99 16.51
CA THR A 479 -16.40 -15.20 15.86
C THR A 479 -15.24 -15.89 15.15
N LEU A 480 -15.08 -17.19 15.39
CA LEU A 480 -14.00 -18.01 14.82
C LEU A 480 -14.59 -19.35 14.37
N GLY A 481 -14.27 -19.77 13.15
CA GLY A 481 -14.74 -21.06 12.62
C GLY A 481 -14.19 -21.34 11.23
N PHE A 482 -14.40 -22.57 10.73
CA PHE A 482 -14.03 -22.98 9.37
C PHE A 482 -12.55 -22.77 9.02
N ASN A 483 -11.66 -22.70 10.02
CA ASN A 483 -10.23 -22.65 9.77
C ASN A 483 -9.66 -24.07 9.70
N LEU A 484 -8.53 -24.22 9.02
CA LEU A 484 -7.85 -25.51 8.87
C LEU A 484 -6.45 -25.42 9.45
N TYR A 485 -6.13 -26.34 10.36
CA TYR A 485 -4.86 -26.42 11.07
C TYR A 485 -4.19 -27.78 10.87
N PRO A 486 -2.86 -27.92 10.94
CA PRO A 486 -2.19 -29.21 10.87
C PRO A 486 -2.53 -30.08 12.09
N ALA A 487 -2.38 -31.40 11.97
CA ALA A 487 -2.80 -32.34 13.00
C ALA A 487 -2.06 -32.15 14.34
N ASP A 488 -0.85 -31.60 14.31
CA ASP A 488 0.00 -31.32 15.46
C ASP A 488 -0.05 -29.84 15.91
N ALA A 489 -0.97 -29.04 15.37
CA ALA A 489 -1.12 -27.63 15.72
C ALA A 489 -1.31 -27.43 17.23
N GLN A 490 -0.57 -26.47 17.78
CA GLN A 490 -0.77 -25.97 19.14
C GLN A 490 -1.50 -24.63 19.13
N PHE A 491 -2.23 -24.37 20.21
CA PHE A 491 -2.91 -23.11 20.45
C PHE A 491 -2.42 -22.53 21.77
N LYS A 492 -2.52 -21.22 21.94
CA LYS A 492 -2.24 -20.54 23.20
C LYS A 492 -3.44 -19.76 23.67
N LEU A 493 -3.72 -19.88 24.95
CA LEU A 493 -4.62 -19.00 25.69
C LEU A 493 -3.79 -18.20 26.70
N SER A 494 -4.41 -17.23 27.36
CA SER A 494 -3.79 -16.49 28.49
C SER A 494 -3.28 -17.40 29.63
N THR A 495 -3.78 -18.64 29.71
CA THR A 495 -3.37 -19.66 30.70
C THR A 495 -2.21 -20.54 30.24
N GLY A 496 -1.78 -20.44 28.97
CA GLY A 496 -0.69 -21.22 28.40
C GLY A 496 -1.09 -22.00 27.14
N ALA A 497 -0.23 -22.94 26.72
CA ALA A 497 -0.45 -23.78 25.55
C ALA A 497 -1.57 -24.80 25.80
N VAL A 498 -2.43 -25.00 24.80
CA VAL A 498 -3.56 -25.92 24.83
C VAL A 498 -3.71 -26.65 23.48
N GLY A 499 -4.44 -27.77 23.50
CA GLY A 499 -4.87 -28.46 22.27
C GLY A 499 -6.21 -27.93 21.74
N MET A 500 -6.63 -28.47 20.59
CA MET A 500 -7.83 -28.04 19.85
C MET A 500 -9.10 -27.99 20.69
N ASP A 501 -9.44 -29.03 21.47
CA ASP A 501 -10.69 -29.09 22.24
C ASP A 501 -10.82 -27.93 23.24
N ALA A 502 -9.74 -27.63 23.97
CA ALA A 502 -9.70 -26.55 24.94
C ALA A 502 -9.70 -25.17 24.25
N PHE A 503 -9.06 -25.06 23.09
CA PHE A 503 -9.12 -23.86 22.25
C PHE A 503 -10.54 -23.59 21.74
N GLN A 504 -11.22 -24.60 21.19
CA GLN A 504 -12.61 -24.51 20.72
C GLN A 504 -13.56 -24.12 21.84
N GLN A 505 -13.41 -24.72 23.02
CA GLN A 505 -14.19 -24.36 24.20
C GLN A 505 -13.99 -22.89 24.62
N ALA A 506 -12.74 -22.39 24.59
CA ALA A 506 -12.41 -21.03 25.01
C ALA A 506 -12.79 -19.96 23.97
N SER A 507 -12.64 -20.28 22.68
CA SER A 507 -12.92 -19.37 21.56
C SER A 507 -14.39 -19.37 21.12
N GLY A 508 -15.13 -20.45 21.42
CA GLY A 508 -16.48 -20.67 20.91
C GLY A 508 -16.51 -21.26 19.49
N ASP A 509 -15.36 -21.65 18.94
CA ASP A 509 -15.23 -22.27 17.62
C ASP A 509 -15.87 -23.67 17.60
N GLN A 510 -16.73 -23.92 16.61
CA GLN A 510 -17.45 -25.17 16.42
C GLN A 510 -17.18 -25.86 15.08
N SER A 511 -16.40 -25.24 14.19
CA SER A 511 -16.31 -25.68 12.79
C SER A 511 -14.90 -25.74 12.23
N SER A 512 -13.89 -25.17 12.89
CA SER A 512 -12.51 -25.39 12.45
C SER A 512 -12.08 -26.84 12.68
N THR A 513 -11.20 -27.35 11.82
CA THR A 513 -10.78 -28.76 11.82
C THR A 513 -9.27 -28.91 11.72
N LEU A 514 -8.79 -30.12 12.05
CA LEU A 514 -7.40 -30.51 11.89
C LEU A 514 -7.25 -31.38 10.63
N ALA A 515 -6.34 -31.00 9.73
CA ALA A 515 -5.91 -31.83 8.61
C ALA A 515 -4.49 -31.45 8.15
N ASP A 516 -3.68 -32.46 7.89
CA ASP A 516 -2.33 -32.27 7.33
C ASP A 516 -2.39 -31.96 5.84
N GLN A 517 -1.31 -31.35 5.32
CA GLN A 517 -1.11 -31.11 3.89
C GLN A 517 -2.28 -30.34 3.25
N ALA A 518 -2.81 -29.34 3.96
CA ALA A 518 -3.92 -28.50 3.50
C ALA A 518 -3.55 -27.57 2.34
N VAL A 519 -2.26 -27.36 2.07
CA VAL A 519 -1.75 -26.39 1.11
C VAL A 519 -0.61 -26.98 0.28
N THR A 520 -0.57 -26.67 -1.00
CA THR A 520 0.50 -27.06 -1.93
C THR A 520 1.64 -26.02 -1.94
N GLN A 521 2.74 -26.31 -2.65
CA GLN A 521 3.91 -25.42 -2.70
C GLN A 521 3.61 -24.04 -3.34
N ASP A 522 2.67 -23.98 -4.28
CA ASP A 522 2.17 -22.77 -4.94
C ASP A 522 1.03 -22.09 -4.15
N PHE A 523 0.79 -22.52 -2.91
CA PHE A 523 -0.24 -22.04 -1.99
C PHE A 523 -1.68 -22.39 -2.36
N SER A 524 -1.89 -23.22 -3.39
CA SER A 524 -3.21 -23.73 -3.75
C SER A 524 -3.77 -24.65 -2.65
N PRO A 525 -5.10 -24.67 -2.42
CA PRO A 525 -5.69 -25.55 -1.43
C PRO A 525 -5.52 -26.99 -1.90
N ALA A 526 -5.14 -27.86 -0.97
CA ALA A 526 -5.17 -29.29 -1.20
C ALA A 526 -6.55 -29.85 -0.82
N GLN A 527 -6.78 -31.15 -1.09
CA GLN A 527 -8.08 -31.81 -0.90
C GLN A 527 -8.78 -31.54 0.45
N PRO A 528 -8.08 -31.45 1.60
CA PRO A 528 -8.73 -31.13 2.88
C PRO A 528 -9.31 -29.71 2.96
N ALA A 529 -8.88 -28.79 2.11
CA ALA A 529 -9.32 -27.40 2.06
C ALA A 529 -10.36 -27.13 0.94
N VAL A 530 -10.45 -28.01 -0.06
CA VAL A 530 -11.35 -27.84 -1.23
C VAL A 530 -12.81 -28.08 -0.86
N ASP A 531 -13.68 -27.12 -1.22
CA ASP A 531 -15.12 -27.09 -0.95
C ASP A 531 -15.47 -27.26 0.54
N LYS A 532 -14.66 -26.69 1.46
CA LYS A 532 -14.83 -26.83 2.92
C LYS A 532 -15.10 -25.54 3.69
N GLY A 533 -14.98 -24.40 3.05
CA GLY A 533 -15.22 -23.09 3.65
C GLY A 533 -16.71 -22.78 3.81
N THR A 534 -16.98 -21.68 4.53
CA THR A 534 -18.29 -21.05 4.61
C THR A 534 -18.38 -19.87 3.65
N ASP A 535 -19.56 -19.61 3.07
CA ASP A 535 -19.76 -18.45 2.20
C ASP A 535 -19.64 -17.14 3.00
N VAL A 536 -18.55 -16.40 2.72
CA VAL A 536 -18.25 -15.09 3.31
C VAL A 536 -18.54 -13.94 2.33
N GLY A 537 -19.30 -14.20 1.26
CA GLY A 537 -19.64 -13.22 0.24
C GLY A 537 -18.54 -12.97 -0.80
N LEU A 538 -17.54 -13.86 -0.89
CA LEU A 538 -16.53 -13.86 -1.94
C LEU A 538 -16.97 -14.80 -3.08
N PRO A 539 -16.63 -14.51 -4.34
CA PRO A 539 -16.81 -15.50 -5.41
C PRO A 539 -15.88 -16.69 -5.18
N PHE A 540 -16.38 -17.88 -5.50
CA PHE A 540 -15.69 -19.17 -5.39
C PHE A 540 -16.08 -20.09 -6.54
N CYS A 541 -15.29 -21.14 -6.74
CA CYS A 541 -15.59 -22.24 -7.65
C CYS A 541 -16.08 -23.45 -6.83
N GLY A 542 -16.79 -24.39 -7.46
CA GLY A 542 -17.26 -25.59 -6.75
C GLY A 542 -18.60 -25.42 -6.02
N VAL A 543 -18.82 -26.25 -4.99
CA VAL A 543 -20.08 -26.32 -4.22
C VAL A 543 -20.03 -25.51 -2.92
N ALA A 544 -18.84 -25.14 -2.46
CA ALA A 544 -18.59 -24.24 -1.34
C ALA A 544 -17.23 -23.54 -1.54
N PRO A 545 -16.93 -22.41 -0.87
CA PRO A 545 -15.61 -21.81 -0.97
C PRO A 545 -14.52 -22.76 -0.50
N ASP A 546 -13.34 -22.65 -1.10
CA ASP A 546 -12.17 -23.28 -0.55
C ASP A 546 -11.70 -22.53 0.71
N ILE A 547 -11.08 -23.27 1.63
CA ILE A 547 -10.35 -22.69 2.76
C ILE A 547 -8.99 -22.23 2.24
N GLY A 548 -8.55 -21.03 2.63
CA GLY A 548 -7.25 -20.47 2.27
C GLY A 548 -7.33 -19.36 1.24
N ALA A 549 -6.17 -18.91 0.78
CA ALA A 549 -6.01 -17.75 -0.09
C ALA A 549 -6.44 -17.97 -1.54
N VAL A 550 -6.53 -19.23 -1.96
CA VAL A 550 -6.66 -19.66 -3.33
C VAL A 550 -7.89 -20.55 -3.48
N GLU A 551 -8.61 -20.46 -4.60
CA GLU A 551 -9.63 -21.45 -4.97
C GLU A 551 -9.00 -22.47 -5.94
N ALA A 552 -9.36 -23.73 -5.81
CA ALA A 552 -9.09 -24.77 -6.78
C ALA A 552 -10.11 -24.72 -7.92
N ASP A 553 -9.71 -25.30 -9.06
CA ASP A 553 -10.58 -25.61 -10.20
C ASP A 553 -11.35 -24.41 -10.79
N CYS A 554 -10.76 -23.22 -10.68
CA CYS A 554 -11.02 -22.05 -11.50
C CYS A 554 -10.00 -21.96 -12.66
#